data_AF-A0A6L8F1A3-F1
#
_entry.id   AF-A0A6L8F1A3-F1
#
_cell.length_a   1.000
_cell.length_b   1.000
_cell.length_c   1.000
_cell.angle_alpha   90.00
_cell.angle_beta   90.00
_cell.angle_gamma   90.00
#
_symmetry.space_group_name_H-M   'P 1'
#
loop_
_entity.id
_entity.type
_entity.pdbx_description
1 polymer ?
#
loop_
_entity_poly.entity_id
_entity_poly.type
_entity_poly.pdbx_seq_one_letter_code
_entity_poly.pdbx_strand_id
1 'polypeptide(L)'
;MREMGNWREYRIRRLANDQESAIDLLELTLEEYLADGDLPFFLKELRVFIASQGGVVEICKRTGIDTETLLNMFAKEDATQLLDTFSSLLDALKHHPVIEDAHAKHLSPAKQMPTSR
;
A
#
# COMPACT_ATOMS: atom_id res chain seq x y z
N MET A 1 2.21 7.16 27.74
CA MET A 1 1.91 7.47 26.32
C MET A 1 2.78 6.58 25.46
N ARG A 2 2.22 5.80 24.53
CA ARG A 2 3.05 5.05 23.59
C ARG A 2 3.74 6.05 22.68
N GLU A 3 5.05 5.92 22.50
CA GLU A 3 5.79 6.67 21.49
C GLU A 3 5.12 6.44 20.13
N MET A 4 4.40 7.44 19.63
CA MET A 4 4.00 7.43 18.22
C MET A 4 5.30 7.57 17.45
N GLY A 5 5.81 6.45 16.91
CA GLY A 5 6.79 6.45 15.83
C GLY A 5 6.34 7.43 14.73
N ASN A 6 7.29 7.95 13.95
CA ASN A 6 7.06 9.11 13.10
C ASN A 6 5.75 9.01 12.26
N TRP A 7 5.13 10.13 11.92
CA TRP A 7 3.85 10.16 11.19
C TRP A 7 3.82 9.26 9.94
N ARG A 8 4.95 9.17 9.21
CA ARG A 8 5.10 8.29 8.04
C ARG A 8 5.07 6.81 8.44
N GLU A 9 5.69 6.40 9.54
CA GLU A 9 5.59 5.03 10.04
C GLU A 9 4.17 4.67 10.48
N TYR A 10 3.47 5.62 11.11
CA TYR A 10 2.06 5.42 11.45
C TYR A 10 1.22 5.22 10.17
N ARG A 11 1.39 6.08 9.15
CA ARG A 11 0.69 5.93 7.86
C ARG A 11 1.01 4.60 7.18
N ILE A 12 2.28 4.20 7.11
CA ILE A 12 2.70 2.92 6.53
C ILE A 12 1.99 1.76 7.25
N ARG A 13 2.01 1.74 8.59
CA ARG A 13 1.36 0.68 9.37
C ARG A 13 -0.15 0.66 9.16
N ARG A 14 -0.79 1.83 9.09
CA ARG A 14 -2.24 1.91 8.85
C ARG A 14 -2.61 1.33 7.50
N LEU A 15 -1.94 1.78 6.43
CA LEU A 15 -2.22 1.34 5.05
C LEU A 15 -1.86 -0.13 4.82
N ALA A 16 -0.89 -0.68 5.57
CA ALA A 16 -0.54 -2.10 5.49
C ALA A 16 -1.66 -3.02 6.03
N ASN A 17 -2.57 -2.50 6.87
CA ASN A 17 -3.67 -3.25 7.46
C ASN A 17 -5.04 -2.92 6.84
N ASP A 18 -5.06 -2.05 5.84
CA ASP A 18 -6.29 -1.55 5.22
C ASP A 18 -6.06 -1.33 3.73
N GLN A 19 -6.35 -2.38 2.95
CA GLN A 19 -6.12 -2.41 1.51
C GLN A 19 -7.00 -1.40 0.77
N GLU A 20 -8.24 -1.19 1.22
CA GLU A 20 -9.16 -0.20 0.64
C GLU A 20 -8.57 1.20 0.79
N SER A 21 -8.19 1.59 2.02
CA SER A 21 -7.51 2.87 2.26
C SER A 21 -6.21 3.03 1.47
N ALA A 22 -5.50 1.93 1.18
CA ALA A 22 -4.28 1.96 0.39
C ALA A 22 -4.53 2.20 -1.11
N ILE A 23 -5.62 1.66 -1.65
CA ILE A 23 -6.08 1.90 -3.02
C ILE A 23 -6.65 3.32 -3.14
N ASP A 24 -7.49 3.75 -2.19
CA ASP A 24 -8.03 5.12 -2.15
C ASP A 24 -6.91 6.16 -2.13
N LEU A 25 -5.83 5.89 -1.39
CA LEU A 25 -4.65 6.75 -1.38
C LEU A 25 -4.02 6.86 -2.77
N LEU A 26 -3.86 5.76 -3.50
CA LEU A 26 -3.29 5.78 -4.85
C LEU A 26 -4.16 6.62 -5.78
N GLU A 27 -5.47 6.40 -5.75
CA GLU A 27 -6.41 7.14 -6.59
C GLU A 27 -6.39 8.64 -6.28
N LEU A 28 -6.46 9.01 -5.00
CA LEU A 28 -6.34 10.40 -4.55
C LEU A 28 -5.01 11.03 -5.00
N THR A 29 -3.90 10.30 -4.83
CA THR A 29 -2.57 10.79 -5.21
C THR A 29 -2.47 11.05 -6.71
N LEU A 30 -3.11 10.21 -7.54
CA LEU A 30 -3.20 10.44 -8.99
C LEU A 30 -4.06 11.66 -9.30
N GLU A 31 -5.22 11.80 -8.65
CA GLU A 31 -6.11 12.96 -8.84
C GLU A 31 -5.41 14.28 -8.49
N GLU A 32 -4.71 14.34 -7.36
CA GLU A 32 -3.93 15.52 -6.93
C GLU A 32 -2.85 15.85 -7.95
N TYR A 33 -2.06 14.86 -8.37
CA TYR A 33 -1.02 15.05 -9.39
C TYR A 33 -1.56 15.57 -10.72
N LEU A 34 -2.70 15.04 -11.19
CA LEU A 34 -3.33 15.52 -12.41
C LEU A 34 -3.87 16.95 -12.27
N ALA A 35 -4.21 17.38 -11.05
CA ALA A 35 -4.73 18.71 -10.77
C ALA A 35 -3.64 19.78 -10.66
N ASP A 36 -2.52 19.48 -9.99
CA ASP A 36 -1.48 20.47 -9.66
C ASP A 36 -0.12 20.22 -10.32
N GLY A 37 0.13 19.03 -10.85
CA GLY A 37 1.40 18.64 -11.47
C GLY A 37 2.55 18.44 -10.48
N ASP A 38 2.29 18.31 -9.17
CA ASP A 38 3.31 18.14 -8.12
C ASP A 38 3.89 16.70 -8.14
N LEU A 39 4.81 16.47 -9.09
CA LEU A 39 5.52 15.21 -9.23
C LEU A 39 6.30 14.80 -7.96
N PRO A 40 7.03 15.70 -7.27
CA PRO A 40 7.66 15.36 -5.99
C PRO A 40 6.71 14.82 -4.93
N PHE A 41 5.52 15.43 -4.78
CA PHE A 41 4.51 14.96 -3.86
C PHE A 41 3.95 13.60 -4.29
N PHE A 42 3.59 13.45 -5.56
CA PHE A 42 3.13 12.19 -6.14
C PHE A 42 4.09 11.03 -5.87
N LEU A 43 5.38 11.19 -6.20
CA LEU A 43 6.39 10.15 -6.00
C LEU A 43 6.63 9.83 -4.53
N LYS A 44 6.48 10.82 -3.65
CA LYS A 44 6.61 10.63 -2.20
C LYS A 44 5.46 9.77 -1.66
N GLU A 45 4.23 10.06 -2.05
CA GLU A 45 3.04 9.32 -1.64
C GLU A 45 3.05 7.90 -2.20
N LEU A 46 3.47 7.73 -3.45
CA LEU A 46 3.64 6.42 -4.08
C LEU A 46 4.69 5.55 -3.34
N ARG A 47 5.78 6.15 -2.83
CA ARG A 47 6.75 5.44 -1.97
C ARG A 47 6.17 5.05 -0.62
N VAL A 48 5.26 5.85 -0.05
CA VAL A 48 4.55 5.51 1.19
C VAL A 48 3.63 4.31 0.96
N PHE A 49 2.88 4.32 -0.15
CA PHE A 49 2.08 3.19 -0.58
C PHE A 49 2.94 1.92 -0.76
N ILE A 50 3.99 1.96 -1.59
CA ILE A 50 4.84 0.77 -1.80
C ILE A 50 5.42 0.25 -0.49
N ALA A 51 5.85 1.14 0.42
CA ALA A 51 6.35 0.73 1.72
C ALA A 51 5.27 0.08 2.60
N SER A 52 4.01 0.51 2.53
CA SER A 52 2.90 -0.14 3.24
C SER A 52 2.56 -1.51 2.68
N GLN A 53 2.81 -1.73 1.38
CA GLN A 53 2.57 -3.00 0.70
C GLN A 53 3.71 -4.04 0.88
N GLY A 54 4.66 -3.80 1.79
CA GLY A 54 5.80 -4.70 2.00
C GLY A 54 7.02 -4.39 1.12
N GLY A 55 7.00 -3.28 0.39
CA GLY A 55 8.09 -2.80 -0.44
C GLY A 55 8.03 -3.24 -1.90
N VAL A 56 9.02 -2.81 -2.68
CA VAL A 56 9.12 -3.02 -4.14
C VAL A 56 9.03 -4.51 -4.49
N VAL A 57 9.75 -5.38 -3.77
CA VAL A 57 9.78 -6.81 -4.06
C VAL A 57 8.41 -7.46 -3.86
N GLU A 58 7.72 -7.11 -2.78
CA GLU A 58 6.42 -7.69 -2.45
C GLU A 58 5.35 -7.24 -3.44
N ILE A 59 5.35 -5.96 -3.82
CA ILE A 59 4.36 -5.46 -4.77
C ILE A 59 4.57 -6.00 -6.18
N CYS A 60 5.81 -6.12 -6.66
CA CYS A 60 6.13 -6.75 -7.95
C CYS A 60 5.62 -8.20 -8.01
N LYS A 61 5.75 -8.97 -6.92
CA LYS A 61 5.21 -10.34 -6.86
C LYS A 61 3.70 -10.39 -6.99
N ARG A 62 3.00 -9.46 -6.34
CA ARG A 62 1.53 -9.41 -6.33
C ARG A 62 0.95 -8.95 -7.66
N THR A 63 1.60 -7.98 -8.30
CA THR A 63 1.06 -7.36 -9.52
C THR A 63 1.65 -7.92 -10.80
N GLY A 64 2.74 -8.68 -10.72
CA GLY A 64 3.46 -9.18 -11.89
C GLY A 64 4.28 -8.11 -12.62
N ILE A 65 4.28 -6.87 -12.13
CA ILE A 65 5.11 -5.79 -12.67
C ILE A 65 6.57 -6.10 -12.36
N ASP A 66 7.43 -6.02 -13.37
CA ASP A 66 8.85 -6.27 -13.16
C ASP A 66 9.50 -5.16 -12.32
N THR A 67 10.50 -5.55 -11.54
CA THR A 67 11.18 -4.64 -10.61
C THR A 67 11.89 -3.48 -11.30
N GLU A 68 12.46 -3.71 -12.49
CA GLU A 68 13.13 -2.65 -13.25
C GLU A 68 12.11 -1.61 -13.74
N THR A 69 10.96 -2.02 -14.28
CA THR A 69 9.87 -1.11 -14.67
C THR A 69 9.40 -0.28 -13.50
N LEU A 70 9.15 -0.91 -12.34
CA LEU A 70 8.69 -0.19 -11.16
C LEU A 70 9.75 0.78 -10.62
N LEU A 71 11.04 0.44 -10.66
CA LEU A 71 12.12 1.34 -10.26
C LEU A 71 12.33 2.48 -11.27
N ASN A 72 12.20 2.19 -12.56
CA ASN A 72 12.33 3.18 -13.63
C ASN A 72 11.27 4.27 -13.53
N MET A 73 10.06 3.94 -13.07
CA MET A 73 9.00 4.92 -12.76
C MET A 73 9.46 5.98 -11.74
N PHE A 74 10.37 5.64 -10.81
CA PHE A 74 10.91 6.60 -9.84
C PHE A 74 12.15 7.35 -10.32
N ALA A 75 12.82 6.84 -11.36
CA ALA A 75 14.10 7.36 -11.83
C ALA A 75 13.96 8.28 -13.05
N LYS A 76 12.90 8.11 -13.84
CA LYS A 76 12.69 8.86 -15.07
C LYS A 76 11.70 10.01 -14.86
N GLU A 77 12.01 11.15 -15.47
CA GLU A 77 11.11 12.31 -15.57
C GLU A 77 10.15 12.19 -16.77
N ASP A 78 9.88 10.97 -17.23
CA ASP A 78 8.91 10.70 -18.29
C ASP A 78 7.52 10.48 -17.67
N ALA A 79 6.69 11.51 -17.75
CA ALA A 79 5.34 11.50 -17.19
C ALA A 79 4.44 10.44 -17.83
N THR A 80 4.61 10.14 -19.12
CA THR A 80 3.79 9.14 -19.83
C THR A 80 4.13 7.74 -19.32
N GLN A 81 5.41 7.38 -19.29
CA GLN A 81 5.85 6.08 -18.77
C GLN A 81 5.46 5.89 -17.29
N LEU A 82 5.51 6.96 -16.51
CA LEU A 82 5.08 6.96 -15.11
C LEU A 82 3.58 6.65 -14.99
N LEU A 83 2.74 7.35 -15.76
CA LEU A 83 1.29 7.14 -15.72
C LEU A 83 0.87 5.77 -16.26
N ASP A 84 1.56 5.24 -17.27
CA ASP A 84 1.31 3.89 -17.80
C ASP A 84 1.64 2.80 -16.78
N THR A 85 2.79 2.94 -16.10
CA THR A 85 3.22 2.01 -15.04
C THR A 85 2.28 2.11 -13.84
N PHE A 86 1.87 3.32 -13.46
CA PHE A 86 0.93 3.57 -12.38
C PHE A 86 -0.45 2.97 -12.68
N SER A 87 -0.95 3.14 -13.90
CA SER A 87 -2.24 2.57 -14.31
C SER A 87 -2.22 1.05 -14.26
N SER A 88 -1.12 0.43 -14.72
CA SER A 88 -0.91 -1.01 -14.64
C SER A 88 -0.85 -1.50 -13.19
N LEU A 89 -0.21 -0.72 -12.31
CA LEU A 89 -0.15 -1.00 -10.87
C LEU A 89 -1.53 -0.96 -10.23
N LEU A 90 -2.30 0.10 -10.48
CA LEU A 90 -3.64 0.28 -9.93
C LEU A 90 -4.61 -0.81 -10.43
N ASP A 91 -4.57 -1.12 -11.72
CA ASP A 91 -5.39 -2.18 -12.32
C ASP A 91 -5.09 -3.55 -11.68
N ALA A 92 -3.81 -3.91 -11.56
CA ALA A 92 -3.41 -5.17 -10.95
C ALA A 92 -3.85 -5.30 -9.49
N LEU A 93 -3.83 -4.20 -8.72
CA LEU A 93 -4.26 -4.19 -7.32
C LEU A 93 -5.78 -4.32 -7.15
N LYS A 94 -6.57 -3.77 -8.07
CA LYS A 94 -8.03 -3.89 -8.08
C LYS A 94 -8.50 -5.28 -8.47
N HIS A 95 -7.79 -5.93 -9.40
CA HIS A 95 -8.15 -7.25 -9.92
C HIS A 95 -7.57 -8.43 -9.11
N HIS A 96 -6.48 -8.20 -8.36
CA HIS A 96 -5.93 -9.17 -7.42
C HIS A 96 -6.07 -8.63 -5.99
N PRO A 97 -7.30 -8.58 -5.43
CA PRO A 97 -7.43 -8.35 -4.00
C PRO A 97 -6.60 -9.43 -3.32
N VAL A 98 -5.72 -9.00 -2.42
CA VAL A 98 -4.95 -9.89 -1.55
C VAL A 98 -5.96 -10.83 -0.91
N ILE A 99 -6.02 -12.07 -1.40
CA ILE A 99 -6.82 -13.11 -0.78
C ILE A 99 -6.26 -13.20 0.63
N GLU A 100 -7.07 -12.81 1.61
CA GLU A 100 -6.75 -12.98 3.01
C GLU A 100 -6.19 -14.38 3.21
N ASP A 101 -4.98 -14.45 3.77
CA ASP A 101 -4.47 -15.69 4.31
C ASP A 101 -5.47 -16.15 5.38
N ALA A 102 -6.31 -17.12 5.02
CA ALA A 102 -7.21 -17.83 5.91
C ALA A 102 -6.43 -18.74 6.89
N HIS A 103 -5.36 -18.23 7.49
CA HIS A 103 -4.55 -18.92 8.48
C HIS A 103 -4.09 -18.04 9.66
N ALA A 104 -4.88 -17.03 10.03
CA ALA A 104 -4.97 -16.62 11.44
C ALA A 104 -5.70 -17.71 12.26
N LYS A 105 -5.02 -18.85 12.44
CA LYS A 105 -5.44 -19.96 13.30
C LYS A 105 -5.72 -19.43 14.71
N HIS A 106 -6.96 -19.63 15.15
CA HIS A 106 -7.26 -20.14 16.48
C HIS A 106 -6.66 -19.34 17.67
N LEU A 107 -7.11 -18.10 17.88
CA LEU A 107 -7.11 -17.58 19.25
C LEU A 107 -8.35 -18.16 19.97
N SER A 108 -8.10 -19.20 20.76
CA SER A 108 -9.09 -19.86 21.62
C SER A 108 -9.95 -18.85 22.39
N PRO A 109 -11.27 -19.07 22.54
CA PRO A 109 -12.09 -18.24 23.41
C PRO A 109 -11.55 -18.35 24.85
N ALA A 110 -11.32 -17.20 25.47
CA ALA A 110 -10.93 -17.09 26.85
C ALA A 110 -11.87 -17.95 27.72
N LYS A 111 -11.27 -18.82 28.54
CA LYS A 111 -11.95 -19.61 29.58
C LYS A 111 -12.94 -18.69 30.33
N GLN A 112 -14.23 -19.02 30.25
CA GLN A 112 -15.20 -18.55 31.22
C GLN A 112 -14.74 -19.01 32.61
N MET A 113 -14.48 -18.06 33.51
CA MET A 113 -14.36 -18.34 34.94
C MET A 113 -15.76 -18.67 35.48
N PRO A 114 -15.98 -19.82 36.14
CA PRO A 114 -17.18 -20.02 36.92
C PRO A 114 -17.05 -19.21 38.21
N THR A 115 -17.85 -18.16 38.38
CA THR A 115 -18.11 -17.60 39.71
C THR A 115 -19.06 -18.55 40.44
N SER A 116 -18.50 -19.48 41.21
CA SER A 116 -19.22 -20.23 42.22
C SER A 116 -18.95 -19.63 43.60
N ARG A 117 -19.93 -18.90 44.14
CA ARG A 117 -20.54 -19.05 45.48
C ARG A 117 -21.24 -17.76 45.89
#